data_AF-A0A392TQF1-F1
#
_entry.id   AF-A0A392TQF1-F1
#
_cell.length_a   1.000
_cell.length_b   1.000
_cell.length_c   1.000
_cell.angle_alpha   90.00
_cell.angle_beta   90.00
_cell.angle_gamma   90.00
#
_symmetry.space_group_name_H-M   'P 1'
#
loop_
_entity.id
_entity.type
_entity.pdbx_description
1 polymer ?
#
loop_
_entity_poly.entity_id
_entity_poly.type
_entity_poly.pdbx_seq_one_letter_code
_entity_poly.pdbx_strand_id
1 'polypeptide(L)'
;SDEDSEEENESEIANKITALSGIYNSDAESCDDEVTYDELAASYKDLCIRSEEVYKAVEKQKRIISELQAEKVGYLAKISELNDQV
;
A
#
# COMPACT_ATOMS: atom_id res chain seq x y z
N SER A 1 -15.48 31.41 -61.06
CA SER A 1 -16.24 30.23 -60.66
C SER A 1 -15.31 29.04 -60.87
N ASP A 2 -14.61 28.52 -59.87
CA ASP A 2 -14.85 28.62 -58.42
C ASP A 2 -13.49 28.77 -57.69
N GLU A 3 -13.40 29.82 -56.88
CA GLU A 3 -12.56 29.87 -55.69
C GLU A 3 -13.08 28.77 -54.74
N ASP A 4 -12.23 27.82 -54.33
CA ASP A 4 -12.32 27.03 -53.09
C ASP A 4 -11.68 25.64 -53.29
N SER A 5 -10.39 25.50 -52.98
CA SER A 5 -9.78 24.17 -52.79
C SER A 5 -8.47 24.19 -52.00
N GLU A 6 -7.92 25.36 -51.65
CA GLU A 6 -6.66 25.41 -50.89
C GLU A 6 -6.87 25.41 -49.36
N GLU A 7 -8.09 25.68 -48.90
CA GLU A 7 -8.43 25.75 -47.47
C GLU A 7 -8.61 24.34 -46.82
N GLU A 8 -8.98 23.32 -47.61
CA GLU A 8 -9.11 21.93 -47.12
C GLU A 8 -7.77 21.32 -46.67
N ASN A 9 -6.66 21.78 -47.27
CA ASN A 9 -5.34 21.20 -47.04
C ASN A 9 -4.67 21.73 -45.76
N GLU A 10 -4.94 22.98 -45.37
CA GLU A 10 -4.34 23.57 -44.16
C GLU A 10 -4.91 22.95 -42.87
N SER A 11 -6.22 22.71 -42.84
CA SER A 11 -6.90 22.03 -41.73
C SER A 11 -6.40 20.60 -41.55
N GLU A 12 -6.21 19.87 -42.65
CA GLU A 12 -5.69 18.51 -42.61
C GLU A 12 -4.22 18.46 -42.15
N ILE A 13 -3.41 19.43 -42.57
CA ILE A 13 -2.02 19.58 -42.12
C ILE A 13 -1.97 19.89 -40.63
N ALA A 14 -2.81 20.81 -40.13
CA ALA A 14 -2.87 21.14 -38.70
C ALA A 14 -3.28 19.92 -37.85
N ASN A 15 -4.25 19.14 -38.32
CA ASN A 15 -4.67 17.90 -37.66
C ASN A 15 -3.56 16.85 -37.65
N LYS A 16 -2.84 16.68 -38.77
CA LYS A 16 -1.66 15.79 -38.86
C LYS A 16 -0.53 16.26 -37.95
N ILE A 17 -0.23 17.55 -37.90
CA ILE A 17 0.78 18.12 -36.99
C ILE A 17 0.39 17.89 -35.54
N THR A 18 -0.87 18.07 -35.19
CA THR A 18 -1.37 17.84 -33.82
C THR A 18 -1.25 16.36 -33.43
N ALA A 19 -1.64 15.45 -34.32
CA ALA A 19 -1.51 14.01 -34.12
C ALA A 19 -0.04 13.54 -34.06
N LEU A 20 0.84 14.08 -34.91
CA LEU A 20 2.27 13.75 -34.96
C LEU A 20 3.05 14.34 -33.78
N SER A 21 2.70 15.55 -33.36
CA SER A 21 3.36 16.21 -32.23
C SER A 21 2.95 15.59 -30.90
N GLY A 22 1.90 14.76 -30.89
CA GLY A 22 1.41 14.12 -29.68
C GLY A 22 0.96 15.13 -28.62
N ILE A 23 0.62 16.35 -29.04
CA ILE A 23 0.09 17.40 -28.18
C ILE A 23 -1.37 17.02 -27.91
N TYR A 24 -1.53 16.01 -27.06
CA TYR A 24 -2.76 15.77 -26.36
C TYR A 24 -2.83 16.87 -25.31
N ASN A 25 -3.59 17.94 -25.60
CA ASN A 25 -4.13 18.77 -24.54
C ASN A 25 -5.14 17.88 -23.79
N SER A 26 -4.65 16.90 -23.03
CA SER A 26 -5.43 16.43 -21.89
C SER A 26 -5.68 17.68 -21.10
N ASP A 27 -6.95 18.07 -21.01
CA ASP A 27 -7.38 18.98 -19.97
C ASP A 27 -6.77 18.40 -18.70
N ALA A 28 -5.77 19.09 -18.17
CA ALA A 28 -5.14 18.72 -16.93
C ALA A 28 -6.10 19.11 -15.82
N GLU A 29 -7.31 18.53 -15.82
CA GLU A 29 -7.86 17.94 -14.60
C GLU A 29 -6.92 16.79 -14.21
N SER A 30 -5.69 17.22 -13.91
CA SER A 30 -4.71 16.60 -13.07
C SER A 30 -5.49 15.98 -11.94
N CYS A 31 -5.27 14.69 -11.73
CA CYS A 31 -5.65 14.04 -10.50
C CYS A 31 -5.12 14.91 -9.35
N ASP A 32 -5.96 15.76 -8.77
CA ASP A 32 -5.66 16.73 -7.70
C ASP A 32 -5.47 16.02 -6.34
N ASP A 33 -5.39 14.69 -6.36
CA ASP A 33 -4.95 13.86 -5.24
C ASP A 33 -3.42 13.71 -5.23
N GLU A 34 -2.68 14.82 -5.42
CA GLU A 34 -1.23 14.80 -5.26
C GLU A 34 -0.90 14.81 -3.76
N VAL A 35 -0.64 13.62 -3.19
CA VAL A 35 -0.25 13.47 -1.78
C VAL A 35 0.99 14.31 -1.52
N THR A 36 0.88 15.25 -0.60
CA THR A 36 2.00 16.12 -0.26
C THR A 36 3.08 15.33 0.49
N TYR A 37 4.34 15.78 0.40
CA TYR A 37 5.42 15.17 1.15
C TYR A 37 5.15 15.15 2.66
N ASP A 38 4.51 16.19 3.18
CA ASP A 38 4.17 16.30 4.60
C ASP A 38 3.10 15.29 5.01
N GLU A 39 2.06 15.08 4.18
CA GLU A 39 1.05 14.05 4.40
C GLU A 39 1.66 12.64 4.37
N LEU A 40 2.57 12.39 3.43
CA LEU A 40 3.29 11.12 3.34
C LEU A 40 4.18 10.89 4.57
N ALA A 41 4.92 11.92 5.02
CA ALA A 41 5.77 11.85 6.20
C ALA A 41 4.95 11.61 7.48
N ALA A 42 3.80 12.26 7.61
CA ALA A 42 2.87 12.05 8.72
C ALA A 42 2.34 10.62 8.74
N SER A 43 1.87 10.11 7.58
CA SER A 43 1.36 8.74 7.44
C SER A 43 2.43 7.70 7.78
N TYR A 44 3.68 7.90 7.33
CA TYR A 44 4.78 7.00 7.66
C TYR A 44 5.10 7.00 9.15
N LYS A 45 5.08 8.17 9.80
CA LYS A 45 5.28 8.27 11.26
C LYS A 45 4.21 7.52 12.04
N ASP A 46 2.94 7.67 11.65
CA ASP A 46 1.83 6.96 12.28
C ASP A 46 1.94 5.45 12.07
N LEU A 47 2.34 5.02 10.87
CA LEU A 47 2.61 3.61 10.57
C LEU A 47 3.73 3.06 11.46
N CYS A 48 4.83 3.81 11.64
CA CYS A 48 5.92 3.42 12.52
C CYS A 48 5.44 3.23 13.96
N ILE A 49 4.67 4.18 14.51
CA ILE A 49 4.12 4.08 15.87
C ILE A 49 3.26 2.83 16.01
N ARG A 50 2.31 2.63 15.08
CA ARG A 50 1.44 1.46 15.09
C ARG A 50 2.22 0.15 14.97
N SER A 51 3.26 0.13 14.15
CA SER A 51 4.11 -1.05 13.98
C SER A 51 4.85 -1.41 15.27
N GLU A 52 5.31 -0.41 16.03
CA GLU A 52 6.00 -0.61 17.31
C GLU A 52 5.04 -1.16 18.37
N GLU A 53 3.81 -0.65 18.43
CA GLU A 53 2.77 -1.14 19.32
C GLU A 53 2.42 -2.61 19.04
N VAL A 54 2.25 -2.96 17.77
CA VAL A 54 2.00 -4.35 17.35
C VAL A 54 3.17 -5.24 17.72
N TYR A 55 4.40 -4.79 17.48
CA TYR A 55 5.62 -5.53 17.85
C TYR A 55 5.68 -5.81 19.36
N LYS A 56 5.45 -4.79 20.20
CA LYS A 56 5.40 -4.95 21.67
C LYS A 56 4.32 -5.95 22.10
N ALA A 57 3.14 -5.90 21.47
CA ALA A 57 2.07 -6.84 21.75
C ALA A 57 2.45 -8.28 21.40
N VAL A 58 3.09 -8.49 20.25
CA VAL A 58 3.58 -9.80 19.79
C VAL A 58 4.62 -10.36 20.77
N GLU A 59 5.60 -9.56 21.20
CA GLU A 59 6.61 -10.02 22.15
C GLU A 59 6.01 -10.37 23.52
N LYS A 60 4.99 -9.64 23.97
CA LYS A 60 4.23 -10.00 25.18
C LYS A 60 3.50 -11.34 25.00
N GLN A 61 2.85 -11.55 23.86
CA GLN A 61 2.15 -12.81 23.57
C GLN A 61 3.11 -13.99 23.51
N LYS A 62 4.27 -13.85 22.86
CA LYS A 62 5.30 -14.89 22.81
C LYS A 62 5.72 -15.33 24.21
N ARG A 63 5.97 -14.37 25.11
CA ARG A 63 6.35 -14.67 26.51
C ARG A 63 5.28 -15.49 27.23
N ILE A 64 4.01 -15.06 27.15
CA ILE A 64 2.88 -15.76 27.77
C ILE A 64 2.74 -17.18 27.21
N ILE A 65 2.89 -17.35 25.90
CA ILE A 65 2.84 -18.67 25.26
C ILE A 65 3.94 -19.58 25.80
N SER A 66 5.17 -19.08 25.92
CA SER A 66 6.28 -19.85 26.49
C SER A 66 6.04 -20.24 27.95
N GLU A 67 5.50 -19.33 28.77
CA GLU A 67 5.13 -19.62 30.17
C GLU A 67 4.07 -20.73 30.25
N LEU A 68 2.99 -20.62 29.46
CA LEU A 68 1.92 -21.62 29.41
C LEU A 68 2.41 -22.97 28.88
N GLN A 69 3.35 -22.97 27.92
CA GLN A 69 3.95 -24.21 27.41
C GLN A 69 4.79 -24.90 28.49
N ALA A 70 5.57 -24.15 29.27
CA ALA A 70 6.35 -24.70 30.37
C ALA A 70 5.43 -25.27 31.47
N GLU A 71 4.36 -24.56 31.81
CA GLU A 71 3.38 -25.00 32.80
C GLU A 71 2.67 -26.29 32.34
N LYS A 72 2.22 -26.35 31.08
CA LYS A 72 1.64 -27.55 30.46
C LYS A 72 2.57 -28.76 30.59
N VAL A 73 3.86 -28.59 30.28
CA VAL A 73 4.85 -29.66 30.41
C VAL A 73 4.97 -30.12 31.87
N GLY A 74 4.99 -29.18 32.82
CA GLY A 74 5.00 -29.49 34.25
C GLY A 74 3.78 -30.31 34.69
N TYR A 75 2.58 -29.93 34.26
CA TYR A 75 1.37 -30.69 34.57
C TYR A 75 1.35 -32.09 33.95
N LEU A 76 1.80 -32.23 32.70
CA LEU A 76 1.91 -33.54 32.05
C LEU A 76 2.88 -34.46 32.80
N ALA A 77 4.03 -33.94 33.23
CA ALA A 77 4.97 -34.70 34.04
C ALA A 77 4.34 -35.15 35.37
N LYS A 78 3.58 -34.26 36.04
CA LYS A 78 2.92 -34.61 37.30
C LYS A 78 1.83 -35.67 37.13
N ILE A 79 1.06 -35.60 36.04
CA ILE A 79 0.06 -36.62 35.70
C ILE A 79 0.73 -37.98 35.47
N SER A 80 1.84 -38.01 34.72
CA SER A 80 2.59 -39.25 34.48
C SER A 80 3.06 -39.88 35.79
N GLU A 81 3.67 -39.08 36.67
CA GLU A 81 4.17 -39.54 37.97
C GLU A 81 3.07 -40.15 38.84
N LEU A 82 1.88 -39.54 38.85
CA LEU A 82 0.73 -40.05 39.60
C LEU A 82 0.16 -41.32 38.96
N ASN A 83 0.14 -41.40 37.64
CA ASN A 83 -0.36 -42.57 36.92
C ASN A 83 0.55 -43.79 37.11
N ASP A 84 1.85 -43.59 37.28
CA ASP A 84 2.81 -44.66 37.58
C ASP A 84 2.68 -45.19 39.02
N GLN A 85 1.96 -44.49 39.90
CA GLN A 85 1.72 -44.88 41.30
C GLN A 85 0.42 -45.68 41.51
N VAL A 86 -0.38 -45.88 40.45
CA VAL A 86 -1.67 -46.61 40.45
C VAL A 86 -1.49 -47.97 39.78
#